data_AF-A0A1V9ACH2-F1
#
_entry.id   AF-A0A1V9ACH2-F1
#
_cell.length_a   1.000
_cell.length_b   1.000
_cell.length_c   1.000
_cell.angle_alpha   90.00
_cell.angle_beta   90.00
_cell.angle_gamma   90.00
#
_symmetry.space_group_name_H-M   'P 1'
#
loop_
_entity.id
_entity.type
_entity.pdbx_description
1 polymer ?
#
loop_
_entity_poly.entity_id
_entity_poly.type
_entity_poly.pdbx_seq_one_letter_code
_entity_poly.pdbx_strand_id
1 'polypeptide(L)'
;MTGHLDTASRLAPVTGLAAEPGIGRIDLTWQARRPYRPLVDHFAVHAARQRHFRPTADTLVGKTIDTHLRHDNLGPQGSTWYYQVVTVDAAGRASDPAGPLRATSRESVTVSGTPIAVVGDFDRKGLELALSPDGYADYRTTFPGGADYTHGTDTPGAAWPYLHPGPADRWAGSTDHTFRLRFTLADAPPRDLALAIWLIDTHASIPGLLEIRCNDTAVTEVALENGATKGSLQGDATAPDSPLKPSIVELPLPAATLHSGENVLTLHKGEGSWHAYDALGVFRPRLP
;
A
#
# COMPACT_ATOMS: atom_id res chain seq x y z
N MET A 1 -59.42 14.62 -19.15
CA MET A 1 -58.34 14.38 -18.19
C MET A 1 -57.14 13.86 -18.95
N THR A 2 -56.28 14.76 -19.40
CA THR A 2 -55.02 14.47 -20.09
C THR A 2 -54.03 13.90 -19.07
N GLY A 3 -53.52 12.70 -19.35
CA GLY A 3 -52.53 12.02 -18.54
C GLY A 3 -51.25 12.86 -18.43
N HIS A 4 -50.84 13.13 -17.20
CA HIS A 4 -49.51 13.63 -16.90
C HIS A 4 -48.57 12.44 -17.09
N LEU A 5 -47.83 12.43 -18.20
CA LEU A 5 -46.70 11.53 -18.39
C LEU A 5 -45.71 11.84 -17.25
N ASP A 6 -45.55 10.89 -16.34
CA ASP A 6 -44.51 10.92 -15.33
C ASP A 6 -43.16 10.89 -16.06
N THR A 7 -42.57 12.07 -16.28
CA THR A 7 -41.17 12.18 -16.69
C THR A 7 -40.35 11.57 -15.57
N ALA A 8 -39.97 10.30 -15.72
CA ALA A 8 -39.02 9.64 -14.85
C ALA A 8 -37.78 10.53 -14.75
N SER A 9 -37.65 11.22 -13.62
CA SER A 9 -36.53 12.14 -13.38
C SER A 9 -35.23 11.36 -13.58
N ARG A 10 -34.43 11.77 -14.56
CA ARG A 10 -33.16 11.13 -14.89
C ARG A 10 -32.24 11.20 -13.68
N LEU A 11 -31.73 10.05 -13.25
CA LEU A 11 -30.79 9.99 -12.14
C LEU A 11 -29.54 10.81 -12.47
N ALA A 12 -29.18 11.74 -11.58
CA ALA A 12 -28.07 12.65 -11.83
C ALA A 12 -26.71 11.92 -11.70
N PRO A 13 -25.78 12.15 -12.65
CA PRO A 13 -24.40 11.70 -12.49
C PRO A 13 -23.71 12.43 -11.34
N VAL A 14 -22.68 11.80 -10.79
CA VAL A 14 -21.76 12.47 -9.86
C VAL A 14 -20.94 13.55 -10.57
N THR A 15 -20.34 14.45 -9.79
CA THR A 15 -19.52 15.56 -10.29
C THR A 15 -18.20 15.64 -9.53
N GLY A 16 -17.24 16.46 -10.00
CA GLY A 16 -16.00 16.69 -9.26
C GLY A 16 -15.14 15.44 -9.10
N LEU A 17 -15.09 14.57 -10.12
CA LEU A 17 -14.21 13.40 -10.12
C LEU A 17 -12.75 13.85 -9.98
N ALA A 18 -12.07 13.30 -8.99
CA ALA A 18 -10.64 13.49 -8.76
C ALA A 18 -9.97 12.14 -8.45
N ALA A 19 -8.66 12.09 -8.66
CA ALA A 19 -7.82 10.93 -8.37
C ALA A 19 -6.56 11.36 -7.65
N GLU A 20 -6.19 10.60 -6.62
CA GLU A 20 -4.89 10.65 -5.97
C GLU A 20 -4.13 9.37 -6.31
N PRO A 21 -3.05 9.46 -7.11
CA PRO A 21 -2.30 8.26 -7.49
C PRO A 21 -1.30 7.84 -6.41
N GLY A 22 -1.36 6.57 -6.03
CA GLY A 22 -0.36 5.89 -5.22
C GLY A 22 0.45 4.89 -6.04
N ILE A 23 1.35 4.17 -5.39
CA ILE A 23 2.05 3.03 -5.99
C ILE A 23 1.13 1.82 -5.87
N GLY A 24 0.90 1.10 -6.97
CA GLY A 24 -0.02 -0.04 -6.99
C GLY A 24 -1.51 0.31 -6.81
N ARG A 25 -1.85 1.59 -6.70
CA ARG A 25 -3.23 2.03 -6.44
C ARG A 25 -3.57 3.41 -7.02
N ILE A 26 -4.87 3.65 -7.19
CA ILE A 26 -5.44 4.97 -7.46
C ILE A 26 -6.66 5.18 -6.55
N ASP A 27 -6.61 6.23 -5.74
CA ASP A 27 -7.71 6.64 -4.85
C ASP A 27 -8.62 7.64 -5.58
N LEU A 28 -9.90 7.30 -5.73
CA LEU A 28 -10.88 8.12 -6.44
C LEU A 28 -11.81 8.81 -5.47
N THR A 29 -12.16 10.06 -5.75
CA THR A 29 -13.18 10.82 -5.01
C THR A 29 -14.13 11.52 -5.96
N TRP A 30 -15.35 11.79 -5.51
CA TRP A 30 -16.34 12.56 -6.25
C TRP A 30 -17.31 13.28 -5.31
N GLN A 31 -18.17 14.11 -5.89
CA GLN A 31 -19.26 14.79 -5.21
C GLN A 31 -20.59 14.22 -5.69
N ALA A 32 -21.47 13.91 -4.75
CA ALA A 32 -22.83 13.48 -5.02
C ALA A 32 -23.84 14.49 -4.45
N ARG A 33 -24.92 14.76 -5.20
CA ARG A 33 -25.95 15.70 -4.77
C ARG A 33 -26.73 15.11 -3.59
N ARG A 34 -26.81 15.89 -2.50
CA ARG A 34 -27.60 15.56 -1.31
C ARG A 34 -28.75 16.57 -1.14
N PRO A 35 -29.93 16.14 -0.64
CA PRO A 35 -30.30 14.76 -0.31
C PRO A 35 -30.45 13.88 -1.57
N TYR A 36 -30.16 12.58 -1.44
CA TYR A 36 -30.31 11.63 -2.54
C TYR A 36 -31.80 11.50 -2.92
N ARG A 37 -32.18 12.09 -4.05
CA ARG A 37 -33.53 11.94 -4.64
C ARG A 37 -33.40 11.61 -6.13
N PRO A 38 -33.78 10.38 -6.57
CA PRO A 38 -34.20 9.22 -5.75
C PRO A 38 -33.07 8.69 -4.85
N LEU A 39 -33.40 7.78 -3.93
CA LEU A 39 -32.42 7.15 -3.04
C LEU A 39 -31.32 6.48 -3.86
N VAL A 40 -30.08 6.91 -3.68
CA VAL A 40 -28.90 6.25 -4.24
C VAL A 40 -28.63 5.01 -3.42
N ASP A 41 -28.59 3.87 -4.10
CA ASP A 41 -28.23 2.58 -3.51
C ASP A 41 -26.70 2.45 -3.45
N HIS A 42 -26.01 2.69 -4.57
CA HIS A 42 -24.55 2.71 -4.62
C HIS A 42 -24.03 3.53 -5.81
N PHE A 43 -22.72 3.76 -5.81
CA PHE A 43 -21.93 4.17 -6.95
C PHE A 43 -21.18 2.97 -7.50
N ALA A 44 -21.29 2.73 -8.81
CA ALA A 44 -20.49 1.75 -9.53
C ALA A 44 -19.32 2.46 -10.20
N VAL A 45 -18.10 2.06 -9.85
CA VAL A 45 -16.88 2.62 -10.43
C VAL A 45 -16.36 1.66 -11.49
N HIS A 46 -16.18 2.17 -12.70
CA HIS A 46 -15.65 1.42 -13.81
C HIS A 46 -14.32 2.00 -14.29
N ALA A 47 -13.42 1.14 -14.76
CA ALA A 47 -12.13 1.55 -15.29
C ALA A 47 -11.73 0.75 -16.54
N ALA A 48 -10.99 1.38 -17.44
CA ALA A 48 -10.35 0.74 -18.58
C ALA A 48 -9.01 1.40 -18.93
N ARG A 49 -8.19 0.70 -19.72
CA ARG A 49 -6.94 1.25 -20.29
C ARG A 49 -7.19 2.18 -21.48
N GLN A 50 -8.35 2.08 -22.11
CA GLN A 50 -8.76 2.91 -23.23
C GLN A 50 -9.61 4.09 -22.73
N ARG A 51 -9.39 5.28 -23.32
CA ARG A 51 -10.14 6.49 -22.96
C ARG A 51 -11.64 6.35 -23.18
N HIS A 52 -12.01 5.70 -24.28
CA HIS A 52 -13.38 5.50 -24.67
C HIS A 52 -13.76 4.05 -24.37
N PHE A 53 -14.55 3.86 -23.31
CA PHE A 53 -15.10 2.56 -22.97
C PHE A 53 -16.55 2.73 -22.51
N ARG A 54 -17.28 1.62 -22.46
CA ARG A 54 -18.64 1.56 -21.92
C ARG A 54 -18.59 0.87 -20.56
N PRO A 55 -19.30 1.38 -19.54
CA PRO A 55 -19.49 0.66 -18.28
C PRO A 55 -20.15 -0.70 -18.53
N THR A 56 -19.47 -1.77 -18.13
CA THR A 56 -19.95 -3.17 -18.18
C THR A 56 -19.49 -3.91 -16.92
N ALA A 57 -19.89 -5.18 -16.76
CA ALA A 57 -19.38 -6.02 -15.68
C ALA A 57 -17.85 -6.19 -15.75
N ASP A 58 -17.27 -6.32 -16.95
CA ASP A 58 -15.84 -6.51 -17.15
C ASP A 58 -15.00 -5.28 -16.81
N THR A 59 -15.61 -4.09 -16.87
CA THR A 59 -14.94 -2.83 -16.50
C THR A 59 -15.23 -2.42 -15.06
N LEU A 60 -16.05 -3.17 -14.32
CA LEU A 60 -16.42 -2.83 -12.94
C LEU A 60 -15.23 -3.07 -12.01
N VAL A 61 -14.74 -2.01 -11.38
CA VAL A 61 -13.69 -2.07 -10.36
C VAL A 61 -14.28 -2.34 -8.99
N GLY A 62 -15.44 -1.73 -8.70
CA GLY A 62 -16.10 -1.92 -7.43
C GLY A 62 -17.35 -1.08 -7.27
N LYS A 63 -18.04 -1.31 -6.15
CA LYS A 63 -19.25 -0.60 -5.76
C LYS A 63 -19.09 -0.07 -4.35
N THR A 64 -19.63 1.11 -4.08
CA THR A 64 -19.56 1.74 -2.77
C THR A 64 -20.76 2.65 -2.53
N ILE A 65 -21.14 2.84 -1.28
CA ILE A 65 -22.13 3.85 -0.88
C ILE A 65 -21.47 5.20 -0.56
N ASP A 66 -20.15 5.19 -0.39
CA ASP A 66 -19.35 6.38 -0.11
C ASP A 66 -18.99 7.12 -1.39
N THR A 67 -18.55 8.37 -1.25
CA THR A 67 -18.11 9.18 -2.39
C THR A 67 -16.61 9.06 -2.67
N HIS A 68 -16.05 7.88 -2.37
CA HIS A 68 -14.67 7.52 -2.64
C HIS A 68 -14.55 6.01 -2.88
N LEU A 69 -13.57 5.61 -3.69
CA LEU A 69 -13.21 4.20 -3.91
C LEU A 69 -11.74 4.10 -4.29
N ARG A 70 -11.06 3.11 -3.72
CA ARG A 70 -9.67 2.77 -4.07
C ARG A 70 -9.64 1.66 -5.11
N HIS A 71 -8.91 1.88 -6.20
CA HIS A 71 -8.55 0.84 -7.18
C HIS A 71 -7.14 0.34 -6.86
N ASP A 72 -7.04 -0.79 -6.19
CA ASP A 72 -5.78 -1.44 -5.77
C ASP A 72 -5.27 -2.49 -6.78
N ASN A 73 -4.18 -3.17 -6.42
CA ASN A 73 -3.60 -4.28 -7.18
C ASN A 73 -3.18 -3.91 -8.62
N LEU A 74 -2.80 -2.66 -8.84
CA LEU A 74 -2.38 -2.16 -10.17
C LEU A 74 -0.95 -2.55 -10.55
N GLY A 75 -0.22 -3.18 -9.63
CA GLY A 75 1.19 -3.52 -9.79
C GLY A 75 2.12 -2.31 -9.59
N PRO A 76 3.44 -2.56 -9.47
CA PRO A 76 4.41 -1.51 -9.17
C PRO A 76 4.78 -0.65 -10.40
N GLN A 77 4.42 -1.09 -11.60
CA GLN A 77 4.58 -0.30 -12.82
C GLN A 77 3.54 0.83 -12.87
N GLY A 78 4.00 2.03 -13.23
CA GLY A 78 3.10 3.15 -13.48
C GLY A 78 2.10 2.80 -14.58
N SER A 79 0.81 2.91 -14.28
CA SER A 79 -0.27 2.41 -15.12
C SER A 79 -1.37 3.46 -15.31
N THR A 80 -1.58 3.90 -16.55
CA THR A 80 -2.68 4.80 -16.90
C THR A 80 -4.00 4.06 -17.01
N TRP A 81 -5.03 4.64 -16.39
CA TRP A 81 -6.41 4.20 -16.38
C TRP A 81 -7.36 5.37 -16.67
N TYR A 82 -8.53 5.03 -17.20
CA TYR A 82 -9.65 5.94 -17.40
C TYR A 82 -10.83 5.46 -16.59
N TYR A 83 -11.41 6.34 -15.77
CA TYR A 83 -12.44 6.00 -14.81
C TYR A 83 -13.77 6.66 -15.16
N GLN A 84 -14.85 5.92 -14.96
CA GLN A 84 -16.21 6.43 -15.01
C GLN A 84 -16.96 6.00 -13.75
N VAL A 85 -17.78 6.90 -13.21
CA VAL A 85 -18.63 6.61 -12.05
C VAL A 85 -20.09 6.71 -12.45
N VAL A 86 -20.86 5.68 -12.11
CA VAL A 86 -22.30 5.59 -12.38
C VAL A 86 -23.04 5.58 -11.06
N THR A 87 -24.00 6.49 -10.90
CA THR A 87 -24.94 6.45 -9.77
C THR A 87 -26.00 5.38 -10.05
N VAL A 88 -26.29 4.53 -9.08
CA VAL A 88 -27.35 3.51 -9.17
C VAL A 88 -28.34 3.73 -8.03
N ASP A 89 -29.64 3.77 -8.35
CA ASP A 89 -30.69 3.89 -7.36
C ASP A 89 -31.19 2.53 -6.84
N ALA A 90 -32.04 2.56 -5.81
CA ALA A 90 -32.62 1.35 -5.20
C ALA A 90 -33.50 0.51 -6.15
N ALA A 91 -33.93 1.06 -7.28
CA ALA A 91 -34.65 0.33 -8.33
C ALA A 91 -33.72 -0.25 -9.40
N GLY A 92 -32.40 -0.07 -9.26
CA GLY A 92 -31.39 -0.53 -10.21
C GLY A 92 -31.25 0.37 -11.44
N ARG A 93 -31.85 1.57 -11.45
CA ARG A 93 -31.70 2.53 -12.55
C ARG A 93 -30.35 3.23 -12.43
N ALA A 94 -29.69 3.40 -13.57
CA ALA A 94 -28.37 4.02 -13.66
C ALA A 94 -28.45 5.46 -14.20
N SER A 95 -27.57 6.34 -13.73
CA SER A 95 -27.29 7.62 -14.37
C SER A 95 -26.49 7.44 -15.66
N ASP A 96 -26.30 8.54 -16.40
CA ASP A 96 -25.17 8.59 -17.33
C ASP A 96 -23.84 8.44 -16.56
N PRO A 97 -22.79 7.89 -17.18
CA PRO A 97 -21.47 7.85 -16.56
C PRO A 97 -20.86 9.26 -16.46
N ALA A 98 -20.33 9.59 -15.28
CA ALA A 98 -19.47 10.76 -15.10
C ALA A 98 -18.03 10.39 -15.48
N GLY A 99 -17.36 11.21 -16.30
CA GLY A 99 -15.99 10.96 -16.78
C GLY A 99 -15.87 10.93 -18.31
N PRO A 100 -14.76 10.40 -18.89
CA PRO A 100 -13.69 9.69 -18.19
C PRO A 100 -12.72 10.60 -17.44
N LEU A 101 -12.34 10.22 -16.22
CA LEU A 101 -11.19 10.78 -15.50
C LEU A 101 -9.94 9.97 -15.86
N ARG A 102 -8.88 10.62 -16.37
CA ARG A 102 -7.58 9.97 -16.60
C ARG A 102 -6.72 10.07 -15.33
N ALA A 103 -6.18 8.94 -14.89
CA ALA A 103 -5.19 8.90 -13.80
C ALA A 103 -4.11 7.86 -14.11
N THR A 104 -2.90 8.05 -13.55
CA THR A 104 -1.77 7.14 -13.72
C THR A 104 -1.21 6.80 -12.35
N SER A 105 -1.18 5.52 -11.97
CA SER A 105 -0.52 5.09 -10.73
C SER A 105 0.96 5.46 -10.77
N ARG A 106 1.54 5.71 -9.59
CA ARG A 106 2.95 6.03 -9.47
C ARG A 106 3.78 4.77 -9.76
N GLU A 107 4.86 4.94 -10.51
CA GLU A 107 5.87 3.90 -10.69
C GLU A 107 6.70 3.78 -9.40
N SER A 108 6.93 2.55 -8.98
CA SER A 108 7.78 2.23 -7.84
C SER A 108 9.27 2.41 -8.16
N VAL A 109 10.06 2.78 -7.16
CA VAL A 109 11.52 2.78 -7.24
C VAL A 109 12.10 1.37 -7.39
N THR A 110 11.38 0.31 -7.00
CA THR A 110 11.83 -1.08 -7.18
C THR A 110 11.82 -1.51 -8.65
N VAL A 111 11.00 -0.85 -9.47
CA VAL A 111 10.95 -1.04 -10.93
C VAL A 111 11.96 -0.14 -11.63
N SER A 112 12.07 1.11 -11.19
CA SER A 112 12.78 2.15 -11.95
C SER A 112 14.20 2.43 -11.48
N GLY A 113 14.46 2.26 -10.19
CA GLY A 113 15.71 2.56 -9.52
C GLY A 113 16.74 1.44 -9.61
N THR A 114 17.92 1.70 -9.06
CA THR A 114 18.98 0.71 -8.91
C THR A 114 19.08 0.30 -7.44
N PRO A 115 18.95 -1.00 -7.11
CA PRO A 115 19.06 -1.47 -5.73
C PRO A 115 20.47 -1.19 -5.17
N ILE A 116 20.52 -0.74 -3.92
CA ILE A 116 21.75 -0.57 -3.14
C ILE A 116 21.82 -1.64 -2.05
N ALA A 117 20.73 -1.82 -1.31
CA ALA A 117 20.60 -2.85 -0.30
C ALA A 117 19.16 -3.34 -0.24
N VAL A 118 18.94 -4.65 -0.31
CA VAL A 118 17.60 -5.25 -0.32
C VAL A 118 17.55 -6.43 0.67
N VAL A 119 16.40 -6.57 1.32
CA VAL A 119 16.01 -7.71 2.16
C VAL A 119 14.70 -8.27 1.62
N GLY A 120 14.69 -9.56 1.27
CA GLY A 120 13.56 -10.22 0.63
C GLY A 120 13.45 -9.90 -0.87
N ASP A 121 12.33 -10.30 -1.47
CA ASP A 121 12.02 -10.05 -2.88
C ASP A 121 10.75 -9.19 -3.00
N PHE A 122 10.74 -8.18 -3.87
CA PHE A 122 9.58 -7.32 -4.10
C PHE A 122 8.54 -8.01 -5.00
N ASP A 123 7.96 -9.12 -4.54
CA ASP A 123 7.08 -9.99 -5.32
C ASP A 123 5.66 -10.14 -4.72
N ARG A 124 5.38 -9.41 -3.64
CA ARG A 124 4.17 -9.46 -2.80
C ARG A 124 4.03 -10.76 -2.01
N LYS A 125 5.15 -11.33 -1.58
CA LYS A 125 5.23 -12.47 -0.69
C LYS A 125 6.30 -12.23 0.37
N GLY A 126 6.08 -12.76 1.56
CA GLY A 126 7.08 -12.75 2.64
C GLY A 126 7.60 -14.15 2.96
N LEU A 127 7.50 -15.11 2.03
CA LEU A 127 7.71 -16.54 2.30
C LEU A 127 9.18 -16.93 2.47
N GLU A 128 10.08 -16.12 1.94
CA GLU A 128 11.53 -16.26 2.01
C GLU A 128 12.13 -15.65 3.28
N LEU A 129 11.34 -14.92 4.06
CA LEU A 129 11.75 -14.26 5.29
C LEU A 129 11.76 -15.24 6.47
N ALA A 130 12.58 -14.97 7.47
CA ALA A 130 12.70 -15.82 8.65
C ALA A 130 11.36 -15.96 9.38
N LEU A 131 11.09 -17.16 9.88
CA LEU A 131 9.86 -17.54 10.62
C LEU A 131 8.56 -17.49 9.79
N SER A 132 8.63 -17.20 8.50
CA SER A 132 7.44 -17.18 7.63
C SER A 132 6.88 -18.60 7.40
N PRO A 133 5.57 -18.76 7.15
CA PRO A 133 4.51 -17.75 7.28
C PRO A 133 3.81 -17.74 8.64
N ASP A 134 4.12 -18.69 9.53
CA ASP A 134 3.35 -18.95 10.76
C ASP A 134 4.21 -19.18 12.00
N GLY A 135 5.54 -19.02 11.91
CA GLY A 135 6.51 -19.21 12.99
C GLY A 135 6.65 -18.04 13.97
N TYR A 136 5.65 -17.15 14.08
CA TYR A 136 5.78 -15.94 14.91
C TYR A 136 6.04 -16.24 16.39
N ALA A 137 5.61 -17.41 16.88
CA ALA A 137 5.80 -17.83 18.27
C ALA A 137 7.29 -17.93 18.67
N ASP A 138 8.18 -18.19 17.71
CA ASP A 138 9.61 -18.34 17.95
C ASP A 138 10.38 -17.00 17.95
N TYR A 139 9.72 -15.89 17.60
CA TYR A 139 10.36 -14.58 17.46
C TYR A 139 11.16 -14.16 18.68
N ARG A 140 10.63 -14.33 19.90
CA ARG A 140 11.33 -13.91 21.13
C ARG A 140 12.62 -14.70 21.38
N THR A 141 12.68 -15.92 20.89
CA THR A 141 13.85 -16.78 21.02
C THR A 141 14.88 -16.46 19.93
N THR A 142 14.41 -16.27 18.69
CA THR A 142 15.28 -16.06 17.52
C THR A 142 15.76 -14.61 17.37
N PHE A 143 14.93 -13.63 17.73
CA PHE A 143 15.18 -12.20 17.59
C PHE A 143 14.91 -11.43 18.90
N PRO A 144 15.56 -11.79 20.03
CA PRO A 144 15.29 -11.16 21.33
C PRO A 144 15.58 -9.65 21.36
N GLY A 145 16.43 -9.14 20.46
CA GLY A 145 16.74 -7.72 20.29
C GLY A 145 16.14 -7.07 19.03
N GLY A 146 15.28 -7.79 18.31
CA GLY A 146 14.88 -7.44 16.94
C GLY A 146 15.94 -7.83 15.89
N ALA A 147 15.62 -7.63 14.62
CA ALA A 147 16.54 -7.91 13.51
C ALA A 147 17.66 -6.87 13.42
N ASP A 148 18.90 -7.33 13.20
CA ASP A 148 20.04 -6.49 12.83
C ASP A 148 20.72 -7.12 11.61
N TYR A 149 20.25 -6.75 10.42
CA TYR A 149 20.60 -7.37 9.14
C TYR A 149 21.71 -6.60 8.43
N THR A 150 22.76 -7.29 8.04
CA THR A 150 23.88 -6.74 7.27
C THR A 150 23.82 -7.18 5.81
N HIS A 151 23.51 -6.22 4.93
CA HIS A 151 23.43 -6.47 3.50
C HIS A 151 24.77 -6.95 2.91
N GLY A 152 24.71 -8.02 2.12
CA GLY A 152 25.87 -8.69 1.52
C GLY A 152 26.51 -9.77 2.39
N THR A 153 26.07 -9.90 3.66
CA THR A 153 26.55 -10.93 4.59
C THR A 153 25.41 -11.86 5.01
N ASP A 154 24.29 -11.29 5.44
CA ASP A 154 23.16 -12.05 5.97
C ASP A 154 22.20 -12.52 4.87
N THR A 155 21.40 -13.54 5.18
CA THR A 155 20.34 -14.05 4.31
C THR A 155 18.96 -13.75 4.89
N PRO A 156 17.97 -13.29 4.10
CA PRO A 156 16.65 -12.90 4.62
C PRO A 156 15.96 -13.98 5.46
N GLY A 157 15.99 -15.24 5.00
CA GLY A 157 15.36 -16.38 5.68
C GLY A 157 15.96 -16.76 7.03
N ALA A 158 17.10 -16.18 7.42
CA ALA A 158 17.71 -16.40 8.72
C ALA A 158 17.73 -15.14 9.60
N ALA A 159 17.88 -13.96 8.99
CA ALA A 159 18.21 -12.74 9.71
C ALA A 159 17.11 -11.67 9.69
N TRP A 160 16.02 -11.86 8.93
CA TRP A 160 14.92 -10.90 8.87
C TRP A 160 13.58 -11.60 9.12
N PRO A 161 12.94 -11.41 10.29
CA PRO A 161 11.65 -12.02 10.56
C PRO A 161 10.55 -11.41 9.69
N TYR A 162 9.62 -12.26 9.24
CA TYR A 162 8.50 -11.82 8.41
C TYR A 162 7.55 -10.84 9.12
N LEU A 163 7.42 -10.92 10.45
CA LEU A 163 6.68 -9.96 11.26
C LEU A 163 7.61 -9.01 12.01
N HIS A 164 7.27 -7.72 11.96
CA HIS A 164 7.76 -6.71 12.89
C HIS A 164 6.69 -6.47 13.97
N PRO A 165 6.88 -6.95 15.20
CA PRO A 165 5.91 -6.77 16.27
C PRO A 165 5.89 -5.34 16.79
N GLY A 166 4.74 -4.92 17.33
CA GLY A 166 4.62 -3.71 18.12
C GLY A 166 4.26 -4.02 19.58
N PRO A 167 4.16 -3.00 20.44
CA PRO A 167 3.90 -3.19 21.88
C PRO A 167 2.54 -3.83 22.21
N ALA A 168 1.58 -3.85 21.28
CA ALA A 168 0.32 -4.57 21.48
C ALA A 168 0.47 -6.10 21.39
N ASP A 169 1.61 -6.60 20.89
CA ASP A 169 1.82 -8.01 20.60
C ASP A 169 2.34 -8.79 21.82
N ARG A 170 1.42 -9.42 22.55
CA ARG A 170 1.76 -10.24 23.73
C ARG A 170 2.74 -11.38 23.41
N TRP A 171 2.63 -11.98 22.22
CA TRP A 171 3.52 -13.05 21.78
C TRP A 171 4.97 -12.56 21.60
N ALA A 172 5.17 -11.26 21.34
CA ALA A 172 6.48 -10.64 21.22
C ALA A 172 6.97 -9.98 22.54
N GLY A 173 6.17 -10.05 23.60
CA GLY A 173 6.55 -9.56 24.94
C GLY A 173 5.98 -8.21 25.32
N SER A 174 5.07 -7.64 24.51
CA SER A 174 4.40 -6.36 24.79
C SER A 174 5.37 -5.21 25.08
N THR A 175 6.33 -5.03 24.18
CA THR A 175 7.36 -3.99 24.24
C THR A 175 7.60 -3.40 22.84
N ASP A 176 8.37 -2.33 22.78
CA ASP A 176 8.76 -1.72 21.52
C ASP A 176 9.83 -2.59 20.84
N HIS A 177 9.80 -2.64 19.51
CA HIS A 177 10.76 -3.39 18.74
C HIS A 177 11.49 -2.49 17.74
N THR A 178 12.72 -2.88 17.39
CA THR A 178 13.55 -2.09 16.49
C THR A 178 14.34 -3.01 15.59
N PHE A 179 14.16 -2.83 14.28
CA PHE A 179 14.91 -3.55 13.25
C PHE A 179 15.94 -2.62 12.61
N ARG A 180 17.06 -3.19 12.18
CA ARG A 180 18.16 -2.46 11.56
C ARG A 180 18.57 -3.13 10.25
N LEU A 181 18.72 -2.32 9.21
CA LEU A 181 19.37 -2.69 7.96
C LEU A 181 20.69 -1.93 7.87
N ARG A 182 21.81 -2.66 7.89
CA ARG A 182 23.16 -2.15 7.67
C ARG A 182 23.54 -2.33 6.21
N PHE A 183 24.06 -1.28 5.60
CA PHE A 183 24.51 -1.31 4.22
C PHE A 183 25.68 -0.37 3.99
N THR A 184 26.53 -0.68 3.02
CA THR A 184 27.72 0.12 2.71
C THR A 184 27.53 0.93 1.44
N LEU A 185 27.92 2.20 1.49
CA LEU A 185 28.03 3.07 0.31
C LEU A 185 29.51 3.31 0.00
N ALA A 186 29.91 3.17 -1.26
CA ALA A 186 31.28 3.49 -1.68
C ALA A 186 31.61 4.98 -1.44
N ASP A 187 30.66 5.84 -1.77
CA ASP A 187 30.76 7.29 -1.62
C ASP A 187 29.49 7.84 -0.96
N ALA A 188 29.60 8.98 -0.28
CA ALA A 188 28.43 9.71 0.18
C ALA A 188 27.54 10.08 -1.03
N PRO A 189 26.22 9.83 -0.98
CA PRO A 189 25.38 10.01 -2.15
C PRO A 189 25.19 11.51 -2.43
N PRO A 190 25.28 11.96 -3.69
CA PRO A 190 25.16 13.38 -4.03
C PRO A 190 23.70 13.90 -3.98
N ARG A 191 22.73 13.00 -3.80
CA ARG A 191 21.29 13.25 -3.79
C ARG A 191 20.62 12.21 -2.89
N ASP A 192 19.36 12.48 -2.54
CA ASP A 192 18.55 11.56 -1.77
C ASP A 192 18.45 10.19 -2.44
N LEU A 193 18.54 9.15 -1.61
CA LEU A 193 18.18 7.80 -2.01
C LEU A 193 16.66 7.62 -1.82
N ALA A 194 16.14 6.45 -2.14
CA ALA A 194 14.77 6.07 -1.79
C ALA A 194 14.78 4.86 -0.87
N LEU A 195 13.91 4.89 0.12
CA LEU A 195 13.54 3.75 0.93
C LEU A 195 12.24 3.18 0.39
N ALA A 196 12.22 1.87 0.11
CA ALA A 196 11.04 1.10 -0.21
C ALA A 196 10.75 0.09 0.90
N ILE A 197 9.54 0.14 1.45
CA ILE A 197 8.98 -0.80 2.42
C ILE A 197 7.71 -1.36 1.80
N TRP A 198 7.72 -2.62 1.41
CA TRP A 198 6.53 -3.32 0.95
C TRP A 198 6.06 -4.29 2.02
N LEU A 199 4.76 -4.29 2.25
CA LEU A 199 4.11 -5.10 3.27
C LEU A 199 3.08 -5.99 2.58
N ILE A 200 3.04 -7.26 2.95
CA ILE A 200 1.98 -8.16 2.49
C ILE A 200 0.69 -7.96 3.30
N ASP A 201 0.80 -7.57 4.57
CA ASP A 201 -0.34 -7.31 5.43
C ASP A 201 0.05 -6.57 6.71
N THR A 202 -0.95 -6.04 7.42
CA THR A 202 -0.79 -5.47 8.76
C THR A 202 -1.97 -5.86 9.65
N HIS A 203 -1.91 -5.50 10.93
CA HIS A 203 -3.07 -5.60 11.80
C HIS A 203 -4.25 -4.74 11.30
N ALA A 204 -5.47 -5.30 11.34
CA ALA A 204 -6.65 -4.70 10.72
C ALA A 204 -7.18 -3.41 11.38
N SER A 205 -6.83 -3.14 12.63
CA SER A 205 -7.37 -1.97 13.36
C SER A 205 -6.35 -1.14 14.13
N ILE A 206 -5.16 -1.67 14.36
CA ILE A 206 -4.11 -1.01 15.17
C ILE A 206 -2.72 -1.28 14.57
N PRO A 207 -2.49 -1.09 13.26
CA PRO A 207 -1.19 -1.35 12.65
C PRO A 207 -0.09 -0.43 13.22
N GLY A 208 -0.45 0.76 13.68
CA GLY A 208 0.44 1.68 14.41
C GLY A 208 1.33 2.52 13.49
N LEU A 209 2.43 3.02 14.07
CA LEU A 209 3.41 3.88 13.43
C LEU A 209 4.76 3.18 13.35
N LEU A 210 5.50 3.45 12.27
CA LEU A 210 6.88 3.02 12.08
C LEU A 210 7.78 4.25 12.00
N GLU A 211 8.62 4.45 13.00
CA GLU A 211 9.60 5.53 13.04
C GLU A 211 10.85 5.12 12.25
N ILE A 212 11.27 5.97 11.33
CA ILE A 212 12.42 5.71 10.45
C ILE A 212 13.55 6.66 10.81
N ARG A 213 14.73 6.10 11.05
CA ARG A 213 15.98 6.84 11.27
C ARG A 213 17.07 6.30 10.35
N CYS A 214 18.02 7.16 10.00
CA CYS A 214 19.22 6.80 9.26
C CYS A 214 20.43 7.41 9.95
N ASN A 215 21.40 6.58 10.32
CA ASN A 215 22.58 6.98 11.10
C ASN A 215 22.19 7.85 12.31
N ASP A 216 21.25 7.33 13.11
CA ASP A 216 20.64 7.97 14.28
C ASP A 216 19.91 9.30 14.04
N THR A 217 19.84 9.79 12.80
CA THR A 217 19.07 10.98 12.44
C THR A 217 17.65 10.59 12.08
N ALA A 218 16.67 11.25 12.70
CA ALA A 218 15.25 11.03 12.37
C ALA A 218 14.95 11.43 10.93
N VAL A 219 14.29 10.54 10.18
CA VAL A 219 13.88 10.77 8.80
C VAL A 219 12.40 11.13 8.75
N THR A 220 11.54 10.23 9.25
CA THR A 220 10.09 10.43 9.25
C THR A 220 9.38 9.37 10.12
N GLU A 221 8.07 9.52 10.28
CA GLU A 221 7.18 8.53 10.87
C GLU A 221 6.15 8.11 9.83
N VAL A 222 5.91 6.81 9.71
CA VAL A 222 4.98 6.24 8.73
C VAL A 222 3.79 5.64 9.46
N ALA A 223 2.60 6.23 9.27
CA ALA A 223 1.35 5.61 9.67
C ALA A 223 1.08 4.41 8.76
N LEU A 224 0.99 3.22 9.34
CA LEU A 224 0.75 1.99 8.60
C LEU A 224 -0.74 1.87 8.27
N GLU A 225 -1.05 1.42 7.07
CA GLU A 225 -2.44 1.21 6.66
C GLU A 225 -3.02 -0.01 7.34
N ASN A 226 -4.33 0.01 7.64
CA ASN A 226 -5.05 -1.14 8.19
C ASN A 226 -5.06 -2.29 7.19
N GLY A 227 -4.60 -3.46 7.63
CA GLY A 227 -4.56 -4.70 6.87
C GLY A 227 -5.75 -5.61 7.15
N ALA A 228 -5.54 -6.91 7.02
CA ALA A 228 -6.52 -7.97 7.23
C ALA A 228 -6.19 -8.88 8.43
N THR A 229 -5.05 -8.69 9.10
CA THR A 229 -4.54 -9.55 10.20
C THR A 229 -4.27 -11.00 9.75
N LYS A 230 -4.21 -11.27 8.45
CA LYS A 230 -4.00 -12.62 7.90
C LYS A 230 -2.53 -12.92 7.60
N GLY A 231 -1.70 -11.89 7.46
CA GLY A 231 -0.26 -11.99 7.22
C GLY A 231 0.54 -12.67 8.33
N SER A 232 -0.04 -12.91 9.51
CA SER A 232 0.61 -13.69 10.58
C SER A 232 0.54 -15.20 10.38
N LEU A 233 -0.22 -15.67 9.38
CA LEU A 233 -0.40 -17.09 9.06
C LEU A 233 -0.34 -17.38 7.55
N GLN A 234 -0.24 -16.34 6.72
CA GLN A 234 -0.22 -16.43 5.27
C GLN A 234 0.85 -15.50 4.72
N GLY A 235 1.61 -15.98 3.74
CA GLY A 235 2.76 -15.25 3.20
C GLY A 235 2.64 -14.84 1.74
N ASP A 236 1.57 -15.17 1.03
CA ASP A 236 1.43 -14.94 -0.41
C ASP A 236 0.18 -14.09 -0.74
N ALA A 237 0.40 -12.82 -1.08
CA ALA A 237 -0.68 -11.90 -1.46
C ALA A 237 -1.07 -12.00 -2.94
N THR A 238 -0.36 -12.82 -3.72
CA THR A 238 -0.62 -13.04 -5.15
C THR A 238 -1.55 -14.22 -5.41
N ALA A 239 -1.78 -15.08 -4.40
CA ALA A 239 -2.70 -16.19 -4.50
C ALA A 239 -4.12 -15.73 -4.88
N PRO A 240 -4.85 -16.50 -5.71
CA PRO A 240 -6.27 -16.24 -5.98
C PRO A 240 -7.06 -16.12 -4.68
N ASP A 241 -7.92 -15.11 -4.59
CA ASP A 241 -8.76 -14.83 -3.42
C ASP A 241 -7.98 -14.63 -2.10
N SER A 242 -6.69 -14.24 -2.20
CA SER A 242 -5.89 -13.93 -1.02
C SER A 242 -6.58 -12.85 -0.17
N PRO A 243 -6.79 -13.08 1.14
CA PRO A 243 -7.38 -12.11 2.04
C PRO A 243 -6.38 -11.05 2.49
N LEU A 244 -5.09 -11.20 2.12
CA LEU A 244 -4.05 -10.26 2.48
C LEU A 244 -4.32 -8.89 1.87
N LYS A 245 -3.92 -7.83 2.58
CA LYS A 245 -4.06 -6.46 2.11
C LYS A 245 -2.68 -5.78 2.05
N PRO A 246 -1.98 -5.92 0.91
CA PRO A 246 -0.67 -5.32 0.75
C PRO A 246 -0.70 -3.80 0.84
N SER A 247 0.38 -3.22 1.32
CA SER A 247 0.61 -1.77 1.29
C SER A 247 2.05 -1.47 0.95
N ILE A 248 2.27 -0.34 0.27
CA ILE A 248 3.58 0.07 -0.23
C ILE A 248 3.88 1.46 0.31
N VAL A 249 5.05 1.60 0.91
CA VAL A 249 5.58 2.87 1.39
C VAL A 249 6.91 3.11 0.70
N GLU A 250 6.99 4.19 -0.07
CA GLU A 250 8.23 4.66 -0.68
C GLU A 250 8.43 6.13 -0.37
N LEU A 251 9.60 6.44 0.20
CA LEU A 251 9.92 7.77 0.72
C LEU A 251 11.39 8.13 0.47
N PRO A 252 11.73 9.43 0.35
CA PRO A 252 13.11 9.85 0.19
C PRO A 252 13.91 9.54 1.46
N LEU A 253 15.11 9.00 1.28
CA LEU A 253 16.12 8.88 2.32
C LEU A 253 17.14 10.01 2.12
N PRO A 254 17.12 11.06 2.96
CA PRO A 254 17.86 12.28 2.68
C PRO A 254 19.36 12.04 2.54
N ALA A 255 20.00 12.63 1.53
CA ALA A 255 21.44 12.46 1.31
C ALA A 255 22.27 12.91 2.51
N ALA A 256 21.78 13.93 3.23
CA ALA A 256 22.43 14.50 4.41
C ALA A 256 22.47 13.56 5.63
N THR A 257 21.66 12.50 5.67
CA THR A 257 21.72 11.50 6.74
C THR A 257 22.63 10.33 6.39
N LEU A 258 23.22 10.32 5.19
CA LEU A 258 24.02 9.22 4.64
C LEU A 258 25.49 9.64 4.48
N HIS A 259 26.38 8.66 4.54
CA HIS A 259 27.81 8.86 4.34
C HIS A 259 28.46 7.68 3.60
N SER A 260 29.70 7.87 3.13
CA SER A 260 30.52 6.75 2.65
C SER A 260 30.79 5.76 3.80
N GLY A 261 30.93 4.48 3.48
CA GLY A 261 31.09 3.41 4.45
C GLY A 261 29.74 2.83 4.91
N GLU A 262 29.74 2.21 6.09
CA GLU A 262 28.53 1.60 6.68
C GLU A 262 27.51 2.68 7.05
N ASN A 263 26.25 2.46 6.69
CA ASN A 263 25.10 3.22 7.11
C ASN A 263 24.10 2.27 7.78
N VAL A 264 23.34 2.78 8.75
CA VAL A 264 22.32 2.01 9.47
C VAL A 264 20.96 2.68 9.29
N LEU A 265 20.06 1.98 8.63
CA LEU A 265 18.64 2.29 8.61
C LEU A 265 17.97 1.60 9.79
N THR A 266 17.34 2.37 10.66
CA THR A 266 16.63 1.88 11.84
C THR A 266 15.13 2.08 11.66
N LEU A 267 14.37 1.00 11.84
CA LEU A 267 12.91 1.00 11.84
C LEU A 267 12.44 0.66 13.25
N HIS A 268 11.86 1.63 13.95
CA HIS A 268 11.38 1.46 15.32
C HIS A 268 9.85 1.44 15.35
N LYS A 269 9.29 0.44 16.04
CA LYS A 269 7.84 0.27 16.19
C LYS A 269 7.45 0.37 17.66
N GLY A 270 7.10 1.59 18.06
CA GLY A 270 6.65 1.94 19.43
C GLY A 270 5.14 2.04 19.58
N GLU A 271 4.36 1.78 18.52
CA GLU A 271 2.90 1.83 18.57
C GLU A 271 2.25 0.68 17.79
N GLY A 272 1.10 0.22 18.27
CA GLY A 272 0.24 -0.73 17.58
C GLY A 272 0.69 -2.19 17.65
N SER A 273 0.08 -3.02 16.81
CA SER A 273 0.34 -4.45 16.60
C SER A 273 1.08 -4.65 15.27
N TRP A 274 1.58 -5.85 15.04
CA TRP A 274 2.52 -6.21 13.98
C TRP A 274 2.18 -5.72 12.55
N HIS A 275 3.22 -5.65 11.74
CA HIS A 275 3.14 -5.64 10.27
C HIS A 275 3.98 -6.77 9.65
N ALA A 276 3.54 -7.28 8.50
CA ALA A 276 4.17 -8.38 7.78
C ALA A 276 4.87 -7.86 6.52
N TYR A 277 6.17 -8.13 6.40
CA TYR A 277 6.97 -7.71 5.26
C TYR A 277 6.70 -8.56 4.01
N ASP A 278 6.74 -7.88 2.87
CA ASP A 278 7.14 -8.45 1.60
C ASP A 278 8.66 -8.30 1.49
N ALA A 279 9.11 -7.07 1.29
CA ALA A 279 10.53 -6.72 1.21
C ALA A 279 10.82 -5.30 1.71
N LEU A 280 12.10 -5.06 1.97
CA LEU A 280 12.66 -3.77 2.36
C LEU A 280 13.87 -3.47 1.48
N GLY A 281 14.05 -2.23 1.04
CA GLY A 281 15.28 -1.88 0.36
C GLY A 281 15.57 -0.39 0.23
N VAL A 282 16.85 -0.09 0.06
CA VAL A 282 17.38 1.22 -0.30
C VAL A 282 17.77 1.21 -1.77
N PHE A 283 17.32 2.22 -2.50
CA PHE A 283 17.51 2.33 -3.94
C PHE A 283 18.11 3.69 -4.31
N ARG A 284 18.89 3.71 -5.38
CA ARG A 284 19.18 4.93 -6.12
C ARG A 284 18.02 5.20 -7.07
N PRO A 285 17.26 6.30 -6.92
CA PRO A 285 16.20 6.64 -7.85
C PRO A 285 16.75 6.87 -9.25
N ARG A 286 15.97 6.53 -10.27
CA ARG A 286 16.28 6.95 -11.65
C ARG A 286 16.25 8.48 -11.71
N LEU A 287 17.27 9.08 -12.31
CA LEU A 287 17.23 10.52 -12.58
C LEU A 287 16.07 10.81 -13.54
N PRO A 288 15.27 11.87 -13.29
CA PRO A 288 14.30 12.35 -14.27
C PRO A 288 14.97 12.85 -15.55
#